data_AF-A0A847H9W4-F1
#
_entry.id   AF-A0A847H9W4-F1
#
_cell.length_a   1.000
_cell.length_b   1.000
_cell.length_c   1.000
_cell.angle_alpha   90.00
_cell.angle_beta   90.00
_cell.angle_gamma   90.00
#
_symmetry.space_group_name_H-M   'P 1'
#
loop_
_entity.id
_entity.type
_entity.pdbx_description
1 polymer ?
#
loop_
_entity_poly.entity_id
_entity_poly.type
_entity_poly.pdbx_seq_one_letter_code
_entity_poly.pdbx_strand_id
1 'polypeptide(L)'
;KTAMEVDEELPGARAAWRHDATWAPPGGESRVAVAVRARPVIEELMVSYGDWDDHSVLIVAHGGTISALTSSLLDLEVGMYPMFSGLKNTRRSQLTARPRYRPGSRDALDDVSHGVESGNGTAGPVGAPDFTPATVSDAQWYLDGWNMG
;
A
#
# COMPACT_ATOMS: atom_id res chain seq x y z
N LYS A 1 13.55 22.38 -11.87
CA LYS A 1 13.11 23.69 -11.33
C LYS A 1 13.20 23.65 -9.82
N THR A 2 13.70 24.73 -9.22
CA THR A 2 13.66 24.90 -7.77
C THR A 2 12.23 25.15 -7.32
N ALA A 3 12.01 25.04 -6.01
CA ALA A 3 10.70 25.28 -5.43
C ALA A 3 10.24 26.75 -5.63
N MET A 4 11.20 27.69 -5.65
CA MET A 4 10.99 29.13 -5.85
C MET A 4 10.62 29.44 -7.30
N GLU A 5 11.36 28.89 -8.28
CA GLU A 5 11.04 29.05 -9.71
C GLU A 5 9.61 28.57 -10.04
N VAL A 6 9.16 27.47 -9.42
CA VAL A 6 7.79 26.97 -9.61
C VAL A 6 6.76 27.92 -9.01
N ASP A 7 7.02 28.49 -7.82
CA ASP A 7 6.09 29.41 -7.17
C ASP A 7 6.01 30.76 -7.91
N GLU A 8 7.10 31.18 -8.56
CA GLU A 8 7.15 32.38 -9.41
C GLU A 8 6.37 32.18 -10.72
N GLU A 9 6.57 31.06 -11.41
CA GLU A 9 5.91 30.79 -12.69
C GLU A 9 4.45 30.36 -12.56
N LEU A 10 4.13 29.58 -11.51
CA LEU A 10 2.81 29.00 -11.28
C LEU A 10 2.40 29.16 -9.80
N PRO A 11 2.01 30.37 -9.38
CA PRO A 11 1.61 30.64 -8.00
C PRO A 11 0.52 29.67 -7.51
N GLY A 12 0.76 29.04 -6.36
CA GLY A 12 -0.18 28.11 -5.72
C GLY A 12 -0.16 26.68 -6.26
N ALA A 13 0.50 26.40 -7.39
CA ALA A 13 0.54 25.06 -7.99
C ALA A 13 1.12 24.00 -7.05
N ARG A 14 2.17 24.33 -6.30
CA ARG A 14 2.76 23.42 -5.30
C ARG A 14 1.81 23.11 -4.14
N ALA A 15 0.95 24.05 -3.75
CA ALA A 15 -0.05 23.81 -2.72
C ALA A 15 -1.13 22.87 -3.27
N ALA A 16 -1.66 23.14 -4.47
CA ALA A 16 -2.60 22.25 -5.16
C ALA A 16 -2.05 20.82 -5.27
N TRP A 17 -0.82 20.66 -5.76
CA TRP A 17 -0.16 19.35 -5.88
C TRP A 17 -0.03 18.57 -4.56
N ARG A 18 0.15 19.28 -3.43
CA ARG A 18 0.25 18.62 -2.12
C ARG A 18 -1.10 18.16 -1.59
N HIS A 19 -2.15 18.94 -1.82
CA HIS A 19 -3.47 18.78 -1.21
C HIS A 19 -4.51 18.12 -2.11
N ASP A 20 -4.26 18.02 -3.42
CA ASP A 20 -5.15 17.38 -4.38
C ASP A 20 -4.38 16.30 -5.16
N ALA A 21 -4.73 15.04 -4.91
CA ALA A 21 -4.11 13.89 -5.56
C ALA A 21 -4.49 13.74 -7.05
N THR A 22 -5.56 14.40 -7.50
CA THR A 22 -5.98 14.44 -8.90
C THR A 22 -5.25 15.51 -9.70
N TRP A 23 -4.68 16.52 -9.02
CA TRP A 23 -3.96 17.59 -9.66
C TRP A 23 -2.63 17.11 -10.23
N ALA A 24 -2.37 17.46 -11.48
CA ALA A 24 -1.10 17.20 -12.17
C ALA A 24 -0.45 18.52 -12.58
N PRO A 25 0.88 18.67 -12.45
CA PRO A 25 1.57 19.81 -13.03
C PRO A 25 1.49 19.76 -14.56
N PRO A 26 1.61 20.90 -15.26
CA PRO A 26 1.61 20.92 -16.72
C PRO A 26 2.65 19.95 -17.30
N GLY A 27 2.18 19.03 -18.16
CA GLY A 27 3.02 17.99 -18.77
C GLY A 27 3.49 16.88 -17.82
N GLY A 28 3.03 16.87 -16.57
CA GLY A 28 3.35 15.85 -15.59
C GLY A 28 2.19 14.91 -15.27
N GLU A 29 2.35 14.17 -14.18
CA GLU A 29 1.44 13.11 -13.74
C GLU A 29 0.81 13.45 -12.39
N SER A 30 -0.47 13.10 -12.21
CA SER A 30 -1.14 13.21 -10.90
C SER A 30 -0.77 12.04 -9.99
N ARG A 31 -1.01 12.17 -8.69
CA ARG A 31 -0.76 11.08 -7.74
C ARG A 31 -1.64 9.86 -8.01
N VAL A 32 -2.88 10.09 -8.47
CA VAL A 32 -3.81 9.02 -8.90
C VAL A 32 -3.27 8.28 -10.11
N ALA A 33 -2.75 8.97 -11.13
CA ALA A 33 -2.18 8.32 -12.30
C ALA A 33 -0.94 7.48 -11.94
N VAL A 34 -0.08 7.99 -11.05
CA VAL A 34 1.06 7.23 -10.49
C VAL A 34 0.58 5.94 -9.80
N ALA A 35 -0.48 6.02 -8.99
CA ALA A 35 -1.06 4.86 -8.33
C ALA A 35 -1.58 3.82 -9.33
N VAL A 36 -2.34 4.25 -10.33
CA VAL A 36 -2.91 3.38 -11.38
C VAL A 36 -1.82 2.61 -12.12
N ARG A 37 -0.67 3.23 -12.45
CA ARG A 37 0.43 2.52 -13.12
C ARG A 37 1.27 1.66 -12.17
N ALA A 38 1.30 1.97 -10.88
CA ALA A 38 2.15 1.28 -9.91
C ALA A 38 1.47 0.05 -9.29
N ARG A 39 0.16 0.07 -9.07
CA ARG A 39 -0.59 -1.04 -8.45
C ARG A 39 -0.45 -2.36 -9.21
N PRO A 40 -0.55 -2.40 -10.56
CA PRO A 40 -0.41 -3.66 -11.31
C PRO A 40 0.93 -4.36 -11.11
N VAL A 41 2.01 -3.63 -10.78
CA VAL A 41 3.31 -4.24 -10.48
C VAL A 41 3.22 -5.12 -9.23
N ILE A 42 2.48 -4.68 -8.22
CA ILE A 42 2.28 -5.47 -7.00
C ILE A 42 1.36 -6.66 -7.27
N GLU A 43 0.28 -6.45 -8.02
CA GLU A 43 -0.65 -7.53 -8.40
C GLU A 43 0.06 -8.61 -9.24
N GLU A 44 0.91 -8.23 -10.18
CA GLU A 44 1.73 -9.15 -10.96
C GLU A 44 2.72 -9.92 -10.07
N LEU A 45 3.37 -9.24 -9.13
CA LEU A 45 4.26 -9.88 -8.16
C LEU A 45 3.53 -10.91 -7.30
N MET A 46 2.35 -10.57 -6.79
CA MET A 46 1.51 -11.50 -6.02
C MET A 46 1.11 -12.76 -6.79
N VAL A 47 0.99 -12.68 -8.12
CA VAL A 47 0.64 -13.82 -8.98
C VAL A 47 1.87 -14.61 -9.43
N SER A 48 2.95 -13.92 -9.77
CA SER A 48 4.11 -14.52 -10.45
C SER A 48 5.23 -14.95 -9.50
N TYR A 49 5.28 -14.37 -8.30
CA TYR A 49 6.25 -14.76 -7.27
C TYR A 49 5.69 -15.89 -6.41
N GLY A 50 6.11 -17.12 -6.71
CA GLY A 50 5.59 -18.33 -6.05
C GLY A 50 5.83 -18.43 -4.54
N ASP A 51 6.74 -17.62 -3.98
CA ASP A 51 7.05 -17.61 -2.54
C ASP A 51 6.37 -16.43 -1.81
N TRP A 52 5.38 -15.78 -2.42
CA TRP A 52 4.74 -14.56 -1.89
C TRP A 52 4.23 -14.69 -0.45
N ASP A 53 3.47 -15.75 -0.13
CA ASP A 53 2.71 -15.86 1.12
C ASP A 53 3.60 -15.92 2.38
N ASP A 54 4.81 -16.46 2.27
CA ASP A 54 5.76 -16.64 3.38
C ASP A 54 6.94 -15.65 3.38
N HIS A 55 6.97 -14.70 2.44
CA HIS A 55 8.11 -13.81 2.26
C HIS A 55 7.75 -12.33 2.21
N SER A 56 8.70 -11.50 2.64
CA SER A 56 8.61 -10.05 2.49
C SER A 56 9.23 -9.60 1.16
N VAL A 57 8.49 -8.78 0.41
CA VAL A 57 9.00 -8.15 -0.82
C VAL A 57 9.43 -6.70 -0.52
N LEU A 58 10.67 -6.35 -0.86
CA LEU A 58 11.18 -4.98 -0.77
C LEU A 58 11.05 -4.26 -2.12
N ILE A 59 10.22 -3.22 -2.16
CA ILE A 59 10.07 -2.35 -3.33
C ILE A 59 10.87 -1.06 -3.13
N VAL A 60 11.81 -0.80 -4.03
CA VAL A 60 12.62 0.45 -4.04
C VAL A 60 12.03 1.42 -5.06
N ALA A 61 11.58 2.58 -4.60
CA ALA A 61 10.93 3.58 -5.43
C ALA A 61 11.14 5.00 -4.88
N HIS A 62 10.50 5.98 -5.51
CA HIS A 62 10.50 7.38 -5.06
C HIS A 62 9.35 7.68 -4.10
N GLY A 63 9.51 8.68 -3.24
CA GLY A 63 8.51 9.02 -2.22
C GLY A 63 7.10 9.31 -2.78
N GLY A 64 7.00 9.91 -3.96
CA GLY A 64 5.72 10.12 -4.65
C GLY A 64 5.05 8.82 -5.10
N THR A 65 5.84 7.85 -5.59
CA THR A 65 5.34 6.51 -5.93
C THR A 65 4.93 5.76 -4.67
N ILE A 66 5.74 5.81 -3.61
CA ILE A 66 5.47 5.10 -2.35
C ILE A 66 4.18 5.60 -1.72
N SER A 67 3.95 6.92 -1.65
CA SER A 67 2.70 7.46 -1.09
C SER A 67 1.48 7.15 -1.96
N ALA A 68 1.60 7.26 -3.29
CA ALA A 68 0.52 6.92 -4.23
C ALA A 68 0.14 5.44 -4.13
N LEU A 69 1.14 4.55 -4.19
CA LEU A 69 0.95 3.10 -4.12
C LEU A 69 0.39 2.69 -2.76
N THR A 70 0.92 3.22 -1.66
CA THR A 70 0.40 2.94 -0.30
C THR A 70 -1.09 3.30 -0.22
N SER A 71 -1.47 4.49 -0.70
CA SER A 71 -2.87 4.93 -0.69
C SER A 71 -3.78 4.02 -1.54
N SER A 72 -3.27 3.58 -2.69
CA SER A 72 -3.99 2.72 -3.63
C SER A 72 -4.13 1.27 -3.19
N LEU A 73 -3.16 0.73 -2.45
CA LEU A 73 -3.25 -0.62 -1.90
C LEU A 73 -4.23 -0.67 -0.73
N LEU A 74 -4.26 0.37 0.09
CA LEU A 74 -5.20 0.53 1.20
C LEU A 74 -6.65 0.85 0.76
N ASP A 75 -6.93 0.86 -0.54
CA ASP A 75 -8.23 1.22 -1.13
C ASP A 75 -8.79 2.55 -0.57
N LEU A 76 -7.92 3.54 -0.31
CA LEU A 76 -8.36 4.83 0.21
C LEU A 76 -9.14 5.62 -0.84
N GLU A 77 -10.12 6.41 -0.39
CA GLU A 77 -10.73 7.44 -1.23
C GLU A 77 -9.67 8.43 -1.69
N VAL A 78 -9.76 8.90 -2.94
CA VAL A 78 -8.74 9.78 -3.56
C VAL A 78 -8.48 11.05 -2.72
N GLY A 79 -9.52 11.60 -2.09
CA GLY A 79 -9.40 12.77 -1.20
C GLY A 79 -8.54 12.52 0.04
N MET A 80 -8.30 11.26 0.42
CA MET A 80 -7.49 10.86 1.57
C MET A 80 -6.00 10.66 1.22
N TYR A 81 -5.63 10.58 -0.06
CA TYR A 81 -4.24 10.38 -0.49
C TYR A 81 -3.24 11.42 0.10
N PRO A 82 -3.61 12.69 0.32
CA PRO A 82 -2.76 13.66 1.02
C PRO A 82 -2.35 13.28 2.45
N MET A 83 -3.05 12.35 3.12
CA MET A 83 -2.67 11.86 4.45
C MET A 83 -1.27 11.24 4.46
N PHE A 84 -0.90 10.54 3.38
CA PHE A 84 0.44 10.00 3.19
C PHE A 84 1.37 11.06 2.61
N SER A 85 1.94 11.86 3.50
CA SER A 85 2.92 12.90 3.17
C SER A 85 4.25 12.70 3.91
N GLY A 86 5.31 13.30 3.37
CA GLY A 86 6.59 13.42 4.06
C GLY A 86 7.31 12.10 4.34
N LEU A 87 7.67 11.35 3.30
CA LEU A 87 8.59 10.22 3.41
C LEU A 87 10.05 10.73 3.46
N LYS A 88 10.75 10.48 4.57
CA LYS A 88 12.13 10.93 4.77
C LYS A 88 13.12 10.06 3.99
N ASN A 89 14.35 10.55 3.84
CA ASN A 89 15.42 9.79 3.22
C ASN A 89 15.60 8.44 3.92
N THR A 90 15.80 7.38 3.13
CA THR A 90 15.98 5.99 3.58
C THR A 90 14.92 5.50 4.56
N ARG A 91 13.68 5.98 4.44
CA ARG A 91 12.53 5.52 5.24
C ARG A 91 11.51 4.80 4.38
N ARG A 92 10.70 3.95 5.02
CA ARG A 92 9.82 2.99 4.34
C ARG A 92 8.36 3.09 4.79
N SER A 93 7.47 2.67 3.88
CA SER A 93 6.09 2.26 4.17
C SER A 93 6.07 0.74 4.26
N GLN A 94 5.44 0.18 5.29
CA GLN A 94 5.26 -1.25 5.47
C GLN A 94 3.77 -1.57 5.43
N LEU A 95 3.42 -2.56 4.61
CA LEU A 95 2.06 -3.06 4.51
C LEU A 95 2.05 -4.58 4.56
N THR A 96 0.95 -5.13 5.04
CA THR A 96 0.62 -6.55 4.98
C THR A 96 -0.62 -6.74 4.11
N ALA A 97 -0.54 -7.64 3.13
CA ALA A 97 -1.70 -8.08 2.35
C ALA A 97 -2.32 -9.31 3.01
N ARG A 98 -3.65 -9.38 3.05
CA ARG A 98 -4.40 -10.57 3.48
C ARG A 98 -5.56 -10.83 2.53
N PRO A 99 -6.05 -12.08 2.43
CA PRO A 99 -7.33 -12.34 1.79
C PRO A 99 -8.45 -11.51 2.44
N ARG A 100 -9.40 -11.07 1.62
CA ARG A 100 -10.49 -10.21 2.11
C ARG A 100 -11.32 -10.93 3.15
N TYR A 101 -11.50 -10.25 4.28
CA TYR A 101 -12.44 -10.71 5.29
C TYR A 101 -13.87 -10.71 4.74
N ARG A 102 -14.62 -11.78 5.02
CA ARG A 102 -16.05 -11.87 4.73
C ARG A 102 -16.76 -12.30 6.01
N PRO A 103 -17.81 -11.60 6.48
CA PRO A 103 -18.53 -12.03 7.68
C PRO A 103 -18.93 -13.51 7.62
N GLY A 104 -18.51 -14.28 8.63
CA GLY A 104 -18.71 -15.73 8.67
C GLY A 104 -17.60 -16.57 7.98
N SER A 105 -16.58 -15.94 7.39
CA SER A 105 -15.32 -16.62 7.05
C SER A 105 -14.66 -17.11 8.33
N ARG A 106 -13.93 -18.23 8.24
CA ARG A 106 -13.18 -18.78 9.37
C ARG A 106 -12.03 -17.88 9.81
N ASP A 107 -11.65 -16.88 9.01
CA ASP A 107 -10.44 -16.11 9.28
C ASP A 107 -10.58 -14.60 9.03
N ALA A 108 -10.01 -13.87 9.99
CA ALA A 108 -9.47 -12.51 9.89
C ALA A 108 -8.15 -12.36 10.70
N LEU A 109 -7.79 -13.30 11.60
CA LEU A 109 -6.73 -13.17 12.61
C LEU A 109 -6.31 -14.48 13.33
N ASP A 110 -6.50 -15.70 12.80
CA ASP A 110 -6.15 -16.92 13.60
C ASP A 110 -4.64 -17.14 13.86
N ASP A 111 -3.77 -16.19 13.50
CA ASP A 111 -2.34 -16.26 13.86
C ASP A 111 -1.71 -14.91 14.25
N VAL A 112 -2.25 -14.26 15.29
CA VAL A 112 -1.43 -13.34 16.12
C VAL A 112 -0.57 -14.14 17.11
N SER A 113 -0.14 -15.36 16.79
CA SER A 113 0.68 -16.19 17.68
C SER A 113 2.15 -15.75 17.69
N HIS A 114 2.38 -14.47 17.99
CA HIS A 114 3.43 -14.13 18.92
C HIS A 114 2.82 -14.14 20.34
N GLY A 115 2.73 -15.35 20.91
CA GLY A 115 2.62 -15.60 22.34
C GLY A 115 1.21 -15.69 22.93
N VAL A 116 0.71 -16.92 23.12
CA VAL A 116 0.25 -17.52 24.40
C VAL A 116 -0.45 -18.85 24.05
N GLU A 117 0.08 -19.96 24.54
CA GLU A 117 -0.59 -21.26 24.47
C GLU A 117 -1.92 -21.22 25.26
N SER A 118 -3.03 -21.57 24.63
CA SER A 118 -4.23 -21.96 25.38
C SER A 118 -5.09 -22.99 24.63
N GLY A 119 -4.92 -24.25 25.03
CA GLY A 119 -6.03 -25.12 25.44
C GLY A 119 -7.04 -25.63 24.40
N ASN A 120 -6.87 -26.89 24.01
CA ASN A 120 -7.89 -27.91 23.68
C ASN A 120 -9.05 -27.53 22.72
N GLY A 121 -8.80 -27.72 21.42
CA GLY A 121 -9.81 -28.01 20.42
C GLY A 121 -9.17 -28.70 19.21
N THR A 122 -9.70 -29.84 18.77
CA THR A 122 -9.18 -30.63 17.63
C THR A 122 -9.50 -29.97 16.29
N ALA A 123 -8.83 -28.85 16.00
CA ALA A 123 -8.64 -28.34 14.66
C ALA A 123 -7.12 -28.25 14.44
N GLY A 124 -6.60 -28.93 13.41
CA GLY A 124 -5.19 -28.76 13.03
C GLY A 124 -4.91 -27.29 12.67
N PRO A 125 -3.64 -26.84 12.71
CA PRO A 125 -3.29 -25.46 12.38
C PRO A 125 -3.85 -25.13 11.00
N VAL A 126 -4.78 -24.18 10.96
CA VAL A 126 -5.29 -23.64 9.71
C VAL A 126 -4.18 -22.70 9.25
N GLY A 127 -3.43 -23.10 8.22
CA GLY A 127 -2.38 -22.25 7.67
C GLY A 127 -2.92 -20.87 7.29
N ALA A 128 -2.06 -19.86 7.30
CA ALA A 128 -2.41 -18.54 6.80
C ALA A 128 -3.04 -18.68 5.41
N PRO A 129 -4.13 -17.97 5.12
CA PRO A 129 -4.84 -18.18 3.87
C PRO A 129 -3.98 -17.66 2.69
N ASP A 130 -3.54 -18.58 1.84
CA ASP A 130 -2.69 -18.29 0.69
C ASP A 130 -3.40 -17.46 -0.38
N PHE A 131 -2.65 -16.59 -1.06
CA PHE A 131 -3.14 -15.94 -2.25
C PHE A 131 -3.20 -16.90 -3.43
N THR A 132 -4.27 -16.79 -4.22
CA THR A 132 -4.42 -17.48 -5.51
C THR A 132 -4.56 -16.42 -6.60
N PRO A 133 -4.31 -16.75 -7.88
CA PRO A 133 -4.54 -15.79 -8.98
C PRO A 133 -5.95 -15.19 -8.99
N ALA A 134 -6.95 -15.90 -8.44
CA ALA A 134 -8.32 -15.41 -8.34
C ALA A 134 -8.55 -14.46 -7.15
N THR A 135 -7.72 -14.48 -6.11
CA THR A 135 -7.90 -13.70 -4.87
C THR A 135 -6.96 -12.50 -4.74
N VAL A 136 -5.86 -12.46 -5.51
CA VAL A 136 -4.91 -11.32 -5.52
C VAL A 136 -5.62 -9.97 -5.74
N SER A 137 -6.54 -9.91 -6.71
CA SER A 137 -7.25 -8.67 -7.03
C SER A 137 -8.21 -8.18 -5.92
N ASP A 138 -8.60 -9.07 -5.01
CA ASP A 138 -9.48 -8.78 -3.87
C ASP A 138 -8.69 -8.62 -2.56
N ALA A 139 -7.35 -8.57 -2.61
CA ALA A 139 -6.51 -8.45 -1.41
C ALA A 139 -6.93 -7.27 -0.52
N GLN A 140 -6.94 -7.51 0.78
CA GLN A 140 -7.14 -6.50 1.81
C GLN A 140 -5.78 -6.10 2.37
N TRP A 141 -5.44 -4.83 2.24
CA TRP A 141 -4.15 -4.31 2.72
C TRP A 141 -4.28 -3.62 4.08
N TYR A 142 -3.25 -3.78 4.89
CA TYR A 142 -3.10 -3.18 6.21
C TYR A 142 -1.80 -2.39 6.25
N LEU A 143 -1.83 -1.19 6.83
CA LEU A 143 -0.64 -0.39 7.05
C LEU A 143 -0.02 -0.76 8.40
N ASP A 144 1.19 -1.31 8.37
CA ASP A 144 1.92 -1.66 9.59
C ASP A 144 2.79 -0.48 10.07
N GLY A 145 3.25 0.37 9.14
CA GLY A 145 4.03 1.55 9.50
C GLY A 145 4.31 2.49 8.33
N TRP A 146 4.29 3.78 8.60
CA TRP A 146 4.62 4.84 7.64
C TRP A 146 5.85 5.62 8.11
N ASN A 147 6.76 5.93 7.18
CA ASN A 147 7.98 6.70 7.45
C ASN A 147 8.88 6.06 8.53
N MET A 148 8.93 4.72 8.52
CA MET A 148 9.74 3.91 9.43
C MET A 148 11.19 3.86 8.95
N GLY A 149 12.14 3.78 9.88
CA GLY A 149 13.58 3.71 9.59
C GLY A 149 14.39 3.66 10.86
#